data_AF-A0A2U0RWP4-F1
#
_entry.id   AF-A0A2U0RWP4-F1
#
_cell.length_a   1.000
_cell.length_b   1.000
_cell.length_c   1.000
_cell.angle_alpha   90.00
_cell.angle_beta   90.00
_cell.angle_gamma   90.00
#
_symmetry.space_group_name_H-M   'P 1'
#
loop_
_entity.id
_entity.type
_entity.pdbx_description
1 polymer ?
#
loop_
_entity_poly.entity_id
_entity_poly.type
_entity_poly.pdbx_seq_one_letter_code
_entity_poly.pdbx_strand_id
1 'polypeptide(L)'
;MSTIEHLTSELKRNKVFINFARPFMNSDPTLEDRLPEICAILKKNLGSRIDVFTNGVLYNKRHLLVDKNIDDIRFTISASNPVLYDEVHGKPLFSKAVETLNWVKNNTSWHHRIWVNFVLFEKNAHDLSNWQKLFAEFKQDIRVLHYGENRLTSTTISRGSEALLRKYRKDLINKLITYNRPCACFENMAISYDGRFMQCSDVAYEHNWGHVEEIDIMEKIAKRLDVGLNHEGCKGCTQKNPHWRELFER
;
A
#
# COMPACT_ATOMS: atom_id res chain seq x y z
N MET A 1 11.16 -16.57 -7.77
CA MET A 1 10.53 -17.40 -6.72
C MET A 1 11.47 -17.61 -5.55
N SER A 2 12.74 -17.96 -5.79
CA SER A 2 13.77 -18.15 -4.74
C SER A 2 13.75 -17.14 -3.60
N THR A 3 13.70 -15.83 -3.91
CA THR A 3 13.76 -14.78 -2.87
C THR A 3 12.53 -14.75 -1.97
N ILE A 4 11.32 -14.95 -2.50
CA ILE A 4 10.09 -14.99 -1.70
C ILE A 4 10.07 -16.25 -0.83
N GLU A 5 10.46 -17.39 -1.39
CA GLU A 5 10.53 -18.65 -0.66
C GLU A 5 11.57 -18.59 0.45
N HIS A 6 12.75 -18.04 0.16
CA HIS A 6 13.81 -17.80 1.13
C HIS A 6 13.29 -16.92 2.28
N LEU A 7 12.81 -15.71 1.96
CA LEU A 7 12.30 -14.78 2.96
C LEU A 7 11.19 -15.40 3.82
N THR A 8 10.20 -16.02 3.21
CA THR A 8 9.06 -16.58 3.96
C THR A 8 9.48 -17.77 4.82
N SER A 9 10.46 -18.56 4.38
CA SER A 9 11.05 -19.64 5.18
C SER A 9 11.84 -19.09 6.37
N GLU A 10 12.62 -18.03 6.16
CA GLU A 10 13.36 -17.34 7.21
C GLU A 10 12.44 -16.76 8.30
N LEU A 11 11.40 -16.04 7.90
CA LEU A 11 10.41 -15.48 8.83
C LEU A 11 9.68 -16.59 9.60
N LYS A 12 9.30 -17.68 8.91
CA LYS A 12 8.65 -18.84 9.54
C LYS A 12 9.58 -19.52 10.55
N ARG A 13 10.84 -19.75 10.19
CA ARG A 13 11.86 -20.36 11.07
C ARG A 13 12.06 -19.54 12.34
N ASN A 14 12.07 -18.22 12.20
CA ASN A 14 12.18 -17.28 13.31
C ASN A 14 10.84 -16.98 14.01
N LYS A 15 9.75 -17.68 13.65
CA LYS A 15 8.41 -17.54 14.24
C LYS A 15 7.87 -16.11 14.20
N VAL A 16 8.23 -15.35 13.17
CA VAL A 16 7.73 -13.99 12.97
C VAL A 16 6.27 -14.05 12.55
N PHE A 17 5.39 -13.41 13.32
CA PHE A 17 3.99 -13.31 12.97
C PHE A 17 3.76 -12.19 11.96
N ILE A 18 3.22 -12.54 10.79
CA ILE A 18 2.88 -11.59 9.73
C ILE A 18 1.36 -11.57 9.55
N ASN A 19 0.73 -10.46 9.96
CA ASN A 19 -0.72 -10.31 9.87
C ASN A 19 -1.20 -10.18 8.40
N PHE A 20 -0.50 -9.35 7.62
CA PHE A 20 -0.82 -9.09 6.21
C PHE A 20 0.42 -9.19 5.34
N ALA A 21 0.29 -9.85 4.19
CA ALA A 21 1.24 -9.80 3.09
C ALA A 21 0.61 -9.05 1.91
N ARG A 22 1.37 -8.13 1.31
CA ARG A 22 0.92 -7.24 0.23
C ARG A 22 1.85 -7.37 -0.98
N PRO A 23 1.73 -8.44 -1.78
CA PRO A 23 2.58 -8.61 -2.94
C PRO A 23 2.35 -7.44 -3.93
N PHE A 24 3.45 -6.87 -4.44
CA PHE A 24 3.44 -5.83 -5.46
C PHE A 24 2.70 -4.53 -5.07
N MET A 25 2.68 -4.16 -3.78
CA MET A 25 1.93 -2.98 -3.27
C MET A 25 2.19 -1.66 -4.01
N ASN A 26 3.42 -1.44 -4.51
CA ASN A 26 3.83 -0.20 -5.19
C ASN A 26 3.71 -0.27 -6.72
N SER A 27 3.20 -1.38 -7.26
CA SER A 27 2.94 -1.59 -8.68
C SER A 27 1.54 -2.20 -8.84
N ASP A 28 1.20 -2.70 -10.03
CA ASP A 28 -0.01 -3.50 -10.19
C ASP A 28 0.33 -5.00 -10.11
N PRO A 29 -0.31 -5.78 -9.22
CA PRO A 29 -0.01 -7.19 -9.02
C PRO A 29 -0.40 -8.04 -10.23
N THR A 30 -1.30 -7.56 -11.10
CA THR A 30 -1.72 -8.29 -12.31
C THR A 30 -0.69 -8.25 -13.43
N LEU A 31 0.43 -7.54 -13.24
CA LEU A 31 1.62 -7.63 -14.09
C LEU A 31 2.43 -8.91 -13.85
N GLU A 32 2.26 -9.56 -12.69
CA GLU A 32 2.98 -10.78 -12.33
C GLU A 32 2.10 -12.00 -12.54
N ASP A 33 2.39 -12.77 -13.60
CA ASP A 33 1.65 -14.00 -13.91
C ASP A 33 1.82 -15.09 -12.85
N ARG A 34 2.88 -15.01 -12.04
CA ARG A 34 3.11 -15.90 -10.88
C ARG A 34 2.34 -15.47 -9.62
N LEU A 35 1.49 -14.43 -9.67
CA LEU A 35 0.78 -13.94 -8.48
C LEU A 35 0.06 -15.06 -7.70
N PRO A 36 -0.69 -16.00 -8.32
CA PRO A 36 -1.32 -17.11 -7.60
C PRO A 36 -0.32 -17.99 -6.84
N GLU A 37 0.83 -18.29 -7.45
CA GLU A 37 1.91 -19.09 -6.84
C GLU A 37 2.54 -18.35 -5.64
N ILE A 38 2.82 -17.06 -5.81
CA ILE A 38 3.34 -16.19 -4.76
C ILE A 38 2.36 -16.15 -3.58
N CYS A 39 1.07 -15.96 -3.84
CA CYS A 39 0.04 -15.95 -2.81
C CYS A 39 -0.06 -17.29 -2.08
N ALA A 40 0.06 -18.41 -2.80
CA ALA A 40 0.09 -19.73 -2.19
C ALA A 40 1.29 -19.94 -1.25
N ILE A 41 2.49 -19.47 -1.64
CA ILE A 41 3.68 -19.53 -0.78
C ILE A 41 3.51 -18.68 0.48
N LEU A 42 3.01 -17.45 0.33
CA LEU A 42 2.75 -16.55 1.46
C LEU A 42 1.74 -17.18 2.45
N LYS A 43 0.63 -17.74 1.95
CA LYS A 43 -0.34 -18.47 2.77
C LYS A 43 0.28 -19.66 3.48
N LYS A 44 1.00 -20.52 2.75
CA LYS A 44 1.59 -21.76 3.27
C LYS A 44 2.66 -21.51 4.34
N ASN A 45 3.50 -20.51 4.14
CA ASN A 45 4.66 -20.28 5.00
C ASN A 45 4.36 -19.33 6.16
N LEU A 46 3.53 -18.31 5.93
CA LEU A 46 3.29 -17.26 6.95
C LEU A 46 1.88 -17.32 7.55
N GLY A 47 0.93 -18.01 6.92
CA GLY A 47 -0.48 -18.00 7.35
C GLY A 47 -1.15 -16.62 7.24
N SER A 48 -0.51 -15.68 6.56
CA SER A 48 -0.94 -14.28 6.52
C SER A 48 -2.23 -14.08 5.74
N ARG A 49 -2.92 -12.99 6.03
CA ARG A 49 -3.92 -12.44 5.12
C ARG A 49 -3.24 -11.79 3.94
N ILE A 50 -3.76 -11.99 2.73
CA ILE A 50 -3.21 -11.44 1.50
C ILE A 50 -4.12 -10.32 1.02
N ASP A 51 -3.50 -9.15 0.85
CA ASP A 51 -4.16 -7.91 0.45
C ASP A 51 -3.48 -7.37 -0.80
N VAL A 52 -4.20 -7.33 -1.91
CA VAL A 52 -3.66 -6.88 -3.20
C VAL A 52 -4.20 -5.48 -3.55
N PHE A 53 -3.30 -4.59 -3.97
CA PHE A 53 -3.63 -3.23 -4.39
C PHE A 53 -3.50 -3.15 -5.90
N THR A 54 -4.56 -2.79 -6.62
CA THR A 54 -4.57 -2.75 -8.08
C THR A 54 -5.26 -1.48 -8.57
N ASN A 55 -4.90 -1.00 -9.75
CA ASN A 55 -5.68 0.04 -10.45
C ASN A 55 -6.81 -0.57 -11.32
N GLY A 56 -6.84 -1.90 -11.47
CA GLY A 56 -7.88 -2.63 -12.20
C GLY A 56 -7.87 -2.45 -13.71
N VAL A 57 -6.85 -1.82 -14.31
CA VAL A 57 -6.90 -1.44 -15.74
C VAL A 57 -6.51 -2.58 -16.69
N LEU A 58 -5.81 -3.61 -16.19
CA LEU A 58 -5.39 -4.78 -16.97
C LEU A 58 -6.51 -5.83 -17.03
N TYR A 59 -7.60 -5.48 -17.74
CA TYR A 59 -8.80 -6.30 -17.79
C TYR A 59 -8.53 -7.75 -18.23
N ASN A 60 -7.62 -7.99 -19.18
CA ASN A 60 -7.25 -9.35 -19.63
C ASN A 60 -6.59 -10.20 -18.54
N LYS A 61 -5.98 -9.58 -17.52
CA LYS A 61 -5.31 -10.26 -16.39
C LYS A 61 -6.16 -10.28 -15.12
N ARG A 62 -7.41 -9.79 -15.16
CA ARG A 62 -8.33 -9.72 -14.00
C ARG A 62 -8.58 -11.05 -13.29
N HIS A 63 -8.45 -12.17 -14.00
CA HIS A 63 -8.62 -13.51 -13.42
C HIS A 63 -7.59 -13.81 -12.31
N LEU A 64 -6.42 -13.15 -12.33
CA LEU A 64 -5.42 -13.26 -11.26
C LEU A 64 -5.92 -12.68 -9.92
N LEU A 65 -6.88 -11.75 -9.96
CA LEU A 65 -7.43 -11.10 -8.76
C LEU A 65 -8.40 -12.00 -7.98
N VAL A 66 -8.99 -13.02 -8.62
CA VAL A 66 -9.94 -13.93 -7.98
C VAL A 66 -9.28 -15.21 -7.45
N ASP A 67 -7.95 -15.21 -7.30
CA ASP A 67 -7.24 -16.34 -6.70
C ASP A 67 -7.74 -16.63 -5.28
N LYS A 68 -7.82 -17.92 -4.94
CA LYS A 68 -8.35 -18.42 -3.65
C LYS A 68 -7.53 -18.05 -2.43
N ASN A 69 -6.28 -17.60 -2.62
CA ASN A 69 -5.38 -17.23 -1.53
C ASN A 69 -5.44 -15.74 -1.22
N ILE A 70 -6.09 -14.92 -2.06
CA ILE A 70 -6.26 -13.48 -1.84
C ILE A 70 -7.45 -13.27 -0.91
N ASP A 71 -7.31 -12.49 0.16
CA ASP A 71 -8.42 -12.20 1.08
C ASP A 71 -9.07 -10.83 0.81
N ASP A 72 -8.26 -9.85 0.42
CA ASP A 72 -8.68 -8.47 0.17
C ASP A 72 -8.18 -7.99 -1.19
N ILE A 73 -9.05 -7.29 -1.93
CA ILE A 73 -8.70 -6.61 -3.18
C ILE A 73 -9.03 -5.14 -3.00
N ARG A 74 -8.04 -4.28 -3.24
CA ARG A 74 -8.17 -2.83 -3.10
C ARG A 74 -7.95 -2.14 -4.43
N PHE A 75 -9.04 -1.67 -5.03
CA PHE A 75 -9.03 -0.94 -6.29
C PHE A 75 -8.72 0.53 -6.06
N THR A 76 -7.61 1.03 -6.58
CA THR A 76 -7.28 2.47 -6.52
C THR A 76 -7.92 3.17 -7.71
N ILE A 77 -9.10 3.76 -7.49
CA ILE A 77 -9.84 4.56 -8.46
C ILE A 77 -10.07 5.91 -7.81
N SER A 78 -9.35 6.94 -8.25
CA SER A 78 -9.31 8.26 -7.57
C SER A 78 -10.03 9.37 -8.33
N ALA A 79 -11.13 8.99 -8.99
CA ALA A 79 -12.03 9.86 -9.73
C ALA A 79 -13.41 9.17 -9.90
N SER A 80 -14.48 9.94 -10.05
CA SER A 80 -15.84 9.46 -10.24
C SER A 80 -16.31 9.55 -11.70
N ASN A 81 -15.47 10.05 -12.61
CA ASN A 81 -15.79 10.22 -14.01
C ASN A 81 -14.56 10.02 -14.92
N PRO A 82 -14.74 9.68 -16.21
CA PRO A 82 -13.64 9.38 -17.13
C PRO A 82 -12.64 10.53 -17.33
N VAL A 83 -13.12 11.78 -17.37
CA VAL A 83 -12.27 12.96 -17.64
C VAL A 83 -11.30 13.18 -16.49
N LEU A 84 -11.81 13.23 -15.26
CA LEU A 84 -10.96 13.38 -14.08
C LEU A 84 -10.06 12.15 -13.86
N TYR A 85 -10.55 10.96 -14.20
CA TYR A 85 -9.72 9.75 -14.11
C TYR A 85 -8.51 9.85 -15.01
N ASP A 86 -8.67 10.27 -16.27
CA ASP A 86 -7.55 10.45 -17.20
C ASP A 86 -6.56 11.49 -16.67
N GLU A 87 -7.05 12.61 -16.13
CA GLU A 87 -6.21 13.63 -15.51
C GLU A 87 -5.40 13.10 -14.31
N VAL A 88 -6.04 12.32 -13.43
CA VAL A 88 -5.46 11.85 -12.17
C VAL A 88 -4.56 10.63 -12.34
N HIS A 89 -4.96 9.68 -13.20
CA HIS A 89 -4.25 8.40 -13.43
C HIS A 89 -3.35 8.45 -14.67
N GLY A 90 -3.45 9.51 -15.48
CA GLY A 90 -2.64 9.74 -16.67
C GLY A 90 -3.00 8.89 -17.88
N LYS A 91 -4.11 8.14 -17.82
CA LYS A 91 -4.64 7.33 -18.93
C LYS A 91 -6.17 7.21 -18.88
N PRO A 92 -6.87 7.18 -20.05
CA PRO A 92 -8.33 7.13 -20.12
C PRO A 92 -8.86 5.69 -19.93
N LEU A 93 -8.62 5.11 -18.76
CA LEU A 93 -8.90 3.69 -18.46
C LEU A 93 -9.98 3.50 -17.38
N PHE A 94 -10.80 4.54 -17.13
CA PHE A 94 -11.85 4.52 -16.12
C PHE A 94 -12.85 3.38 -16.32
N SER A 95 -13.35 3.19 -17.55
CA SER A 95 -14.29 2.11 -17.87
C SER A 95 -13.69 0.74 -17.55
N LYS A 96 -12.43 0.50 -17.92
CA LYS A 96 -11.74 -0.77 -17.63
C LYS A 96 -11.59 -1.02 -16.13
N ALA A 97 -11.24 0.01 -15.36
CA ALA A 97 -11.13 -0.13 -13.90
C ALA A 97 -12.47 -0.51 -13.27
N VAL A 98 -13.56 0.17 -13.67
CA VAL A 98 -14.93 -0.11 -13.20
C VAL A 98 -15.44 -1.48 -13.69
N GLU A 99 -15.17 -1.84 -14.94
CA GLU A 99 -15.49 -3.15 -15.51
C GLU A 99 -14.78 -4.28 -14.75
N THR A 100 -13.50 -4.13 -14.42
CA THR A 100 -12.76 -5.11 -13.62
C THR A 100 -13.34 -5.23 -12.22
N LEU A 101 -13.61 -4.09 -11.55
CA LEU A 101 -14.23 -4.07 -10.22
C LEU A 101 -15.56 -4.83 -10.20
N ASN A 102 -16.45 -4.53 -11.15
CA ASN A 102 -17.74 -5.20 -11.27
C ASN A 102 -17.62 -6.67 -11.66
N TRP A 103 -16.65 -7.01 -12.51
CA TRP A 103 -16.39 -8.40 -12.88
C TRP A 103 -15.94 -9.23 -11.67
N VAL A 104 -15.04 -8.69 -10.84
CA VAL A 104 -14.58 -9.37 -9.62
C VAL A 104 -15.73 -9.56 -8.63
N LYS A 105 -16.54 -8.51 -8.41
CA LYS A 105 -17.72 -8.56 -7.55
C LYS A 105 -18.73 -9.64 -7.97
N ASN A 106 -18.97 -9.77 -9.27
CA ASN A 106 -19.96 -10.70 -9.82
C ASN A 106 -19.40 -12.10 -10.10
N ASN A 107 -18.14 -12.37 -9.76
CA ASN A 107 -17.53 -13.67 -10.00
C ASN A 107 -18.08 -14.73 -9.03
N THR A 108 -18.43 -15.92 -9.51
CA THR A 108 -19.02 -16.99 -8.68
C THR A 108 -18.03 -17.63 -7.71
N SER A 109 -16.72 -17.47 -7.92
CA SER A 109 -15.66 -17.94 -7.01
C SER A 109 -15.26 -16.88 -5.96
N TRP A 110 -16.08 -15.84 -5.82
CA TRP A 110 -15.80 -14.69 -4.98
C TRP A 110 -15.95 -15.02 -3.49
N HIS A 111 -14.90 -14.70 -2.74
CA HIS A 111 -14.85 -14.75 -1.27
C HIS A 111 -14.12 -13.52 -0.69
N HIS A 112 -13.65 -12.62 -1.57
CA HIS A 112 -12.77 -11.50 -1.25
C HIS A 112 -13.54 -10.34 -0.64
N ARG A 113 -12.91 -9.61 0.27
CA ARG A 113 -13.44 -8.29 0.67
C ARG A 113 -12.93 -7.25 -0.32
N ILE A 114 -13.83 -6.50 -0.93
CA ILE A 114 -13.49 -5.49 -1.92
C ILE A 114 -13.48 -4.10 -1.27
N TRP A 115 -12.40 -3.37 -1.52
CA TRP A 115 -12.28 -1.97 -1.18
C TRP A 115 -12.04 -1.14 -2.44
N VAL A 116 -12.54 0.09 -2.43
CA VAL A 116 -12.15 1.12 -3.39
C VAL A 116 -11.40 2.20 -2.63
N ASN A 117 -10.19 2.51 -3.10
CA ASN A 117 -9.28 3.47 -2.51
C ASN A 117 -9.32 4.78 -3.31
N PHE A 118 -9.46 5.89 -2.59
CA PHE A 118 -9.31 7.23 -3.13
C PHE A 118 -8.03 7.87 -2.59
N VAL A 119 -7.05 8.06 -3.48
CA VAL A 119 -5.88 8.87 -3.17
C VAL A 119 -6.28 10.33 -3.31
N LEU A 120 -6.54 10.97 -2.16
CA LEU A 120 -7.00 12.34 -2.05
C LEU A 120 -5.83 13.31 -2.17
N PHE A 121 -5.89 14.17 -3.16
CA PHE A 121 -5.02 15.32 -3.32
C PHE A 121 -5.82 16.46 -3.94
N GLU A 122 -5.15 17.57 -4.23
CA GLU A 122 -5.85 18.80 -4.57
C GLU A 122 -6.70 18.68 -5.85
N LYS A 123 -6.13 18.10 -6.92
CA LYS A 123 -6.81 18.02 -8.22
C LYS A 123 -8.11 17.22 -8.18
N ASN A 124 -8.27 16.27 -7.27
CA ASN A 124 -9.46 15.43 -7.19
C ASN A 124 -10.29 15.64 -5.92
N ALA A 125 -9.90 16.56 -5.03
CA ALA A 125 -10.59 16.78 -3.76
C ALA A 125 -12.07 17.18 -3.94
N HIS A 126 -12.37 17.95 -4.98
CA HIS A 126 -13.73 18.39 -5.31
C HIS A 126 -14.65 17.21 -5.68
N ASP A 127 -14.08 16.10 -6.12
CA ASP A 127 -14.79 14.94 -6.64
C ASP A 127 -15.16 13.92 -5.55
N LEU A 128 -14.57 14.04 -4.35
CA LEU A 128 -14.70 13.05 -3.28
C LEU A 128 -16.16 12.68 -2.98
N SER A 129 -17.08 13.65 -2.90
CA SER A 129 -18.49 13.36 -2.60
C SER A 129 -19.16 12.54 -3.71
N ASN A 130 -18.87 12.83 -4.98
CA ASN A 130 -19.41 12.08 -6.10
C ASN A 130 -18.82 10.68 -6.16
N TRP A 131 -17.51 10.57 -5.92
CA TRP A 131 -16.83 9.29 -5.81
C TRP A 131 -17.41 8.41 -4.70
N GLN A 132 -17.67 8.97 -3.51
CA GLN A 132 -18.27 8.24 -2.39
C GLN A 132 -19.66 7.71 -2.72
N LYS A 133 -20.47 8.49 -3.47
CA LYS A 133 -21.79 8.06 -3.95
C LYS A 133 -21.68 6.96 -4.99
N LEU A 134 -20.77 7.11 -5.96
CA LEU A 134 -20.58 6.16 -7.05
C LEU A 134 -20.17 4.77 -6.54
N PHE A 135 -19.29 4.73 -5.54
CA PHE A 135 -18.77 3.48 -4.97
C PHE A 135 -19.37 3.15 -3.60
N ALA A 136 -20.58 3.64 -3.29
CA ALA A 136 -21.21 3.53 -1.97
C ALA A 136 -21.43 2.07 -1.50
N GLU A 137 -21.55 1.14 -2.44
CA GLU A 137 -21.73 -0.28 -2.11
C GLU A 137 -20.44 -1.01 -1.69
N PHE A 138 -19.27 -0.41 -1.94
CA PHE A 138 -17.98 -0.99 -1.59
C PHE A 138 -17.45 -0.39 -0.29
N LYS A 139 -16.54 -1.10 0.38
CA LYS A 139 -15.76 -0.48 1.45
C LYS A 139 -14.86 0.59 0.86
N GLN A 140 -14.80 1.76 1.50
CA GLN A 140 -14.05 2.90 1.00
C GLN A 140 -12.87 3.19 1.91
N ASP A 141 -11.70 3.42 1.31
CA ASP A 141 -10.51 3.90 2.01
C ASP A 141 -10.04 5.20 1.35
N ILE A 142 -9.95 6.29 2.12
CA ILE A 142 -9.51 7.58 1.62
C ILE A 142 -8.18 7.92 2.27
N ARG A 143 -7.16 8.11 1.44
CA ARG A 143 -5.80 8.40 1.89
C ARG A 143 -5.30 9.68 1.25
N VAL A 144 -4.75 10.57 2.05
CA VAL A 144 -4.12 11.77 1.50
C VAL A 144 -2.82 11.38 0.82
N LEU A 145 -2.59 11.87 -0.40
CA LEU A 145 -1.35 11.70 -1.11
C LEU A 145 -0.18 12.18 -0.25
N HIS A 146 0.82 11.31 -0.10
CA HIS A 146 2.06 11.58 0.63
C HIS A 146 3.27 11.15 -0.19
N TYR A 147 4.39 11.76 0.14
CA TYR A 147 5.66 11.60 -0.55
C TYR A 147 6.76 11.30 0.48
N GLY A 148 7.61 10.31 0.19
CA GLY A 148 8.94 10.24 0.79
C GLY A 148 9.87 11.27 0.15
N GLU A 149 10.98 11.58 0.82
CA GLU A 149 11.90 12.69 0.58
C GLU A 149 12.20 13.06 -0.89
N ASN A 150 12.24 12.08 -1.80
CA ASN A 150 12.62 12.29 -3.20
C ASN A 150 11.45 12.38 -4.21
N ARG A 151 10.19 12.31 -3.77
CA ARG A 151 9.02 12.53 -4.67
C ARG A 151 8.56 13.99 -4.74
N LEU A 152 9.39 14.93 -4.27
CA LEU A 152 9.16 16.38 -4.32
C LEU A 152 9.11 16.97 -5.74
N THR A 153 9.23 16.17 -6.81
CA THR A 153 9.21 16.65 -8.19
C THR A 153 7.82 16.74 -8.82
N SER A 154 6.71 16.39 -8.14
CA SER A 154 5.37 16.77 -8.61
C SER A 154 4.97 18.16 -8.07
N THR A 155 5.76 19.17 -8.44
CA THR A 155 5.39 20.58 -8.30
C THR A 155 4.18 20.87 -9.19
N THR A 156 2.98 20.61 -8.70
CA THR A 156 1.75 21.27 -9.17
C THR A 156 0.78 21.32 -8.00
N ILE A 157 1.12 22.18 -7.04
CA ILE A 157 0.25 22.62 -5.96
C ILE A 157 -0.51 23.82 -6.51
N SER A 158 -1.81 23.70 -6.74
CA SER A 158 -2.70 24.85 -6.90
C SER A 158 -3.25 25.25 -5.52
N ARG A 159 -4.24 26.15 -5.40
CA ARG A 159 -4.83 26.55 -4.11
C ARG A 159 -6.33 26.19 -4.07
N GLY A 160 -6.82 25.63 -2.95
CA GLY A 160 -8.27 25.56 -2.67
C GLY A 160 -8.78 24.38 -1.81
N SER A 161 -8.07 23.24 -1.77
CA SER A 161 -8.55 22.02 -1.08
C SER A 161 -7.97 21.80 0.32
N GLU A 162 -7.33 22.81 0.90
CA GLU A 162 -6.50 22.68 2.09
C GLU A 162 -7.25 22.15 3.31
N ALA A 163 -8.47 22.63 3.55
CA ALA A 163 -9.24 22.23 4.74
C ALA A 163 -9.56 20.73 4.73
N LEU A 164 -9.95 20.18 3.58
CA LEU A 164 -10.26 18.76 3.42
C LEU A 164 -9.00 17.90 3.57
N LEU A 165 -7.90 18.30 2.92
CA LEU A 165 -6.61 17.61 3.04
C LEU A 165 -6.09 17.64 4.48
N ARG A 166 -6.22 18.78 5.17
CA ARG A 166 -5.89 18.93 6.59
C ARG A 166 -6.75 18.01 7.46
N LYS A 167 -8.06 17.90 7.20
CA LYS A 167 -8.95 16.98 7.92
C LYS A 167 -8.44 15.54 7.84
N TYR A 168 -8.27 14.99 6.64
CA TYR A 168 -7.84 13.60 6.49
C TYR A 168 -6.41 13.34 6.98
N ARG A 169 -5.48 14.31 6.84
CA ARG A 169 -4.16 14.22 7.46
C ARG A 169 -4.27 14.19 8.98
N LYS A 170 -5.06 15.08 9.58
CA LYS A 170 -5.29 15.11 11.03
C LYS A 170 -5.89 13.80 11.52
N ASP A 171 -6.85 13.22 10.80
CA ASP A 171 -7.45 11.94 11.16
C ASP A 171 -6.42 10.80 11.16
N LEU A 172 -5.50 10.77 10.19
CA LEU A 172 -4.37 9.83 10.20
C LEU A 172 -3.46 10.05 11.41
N ILE A 173 -3.05 11.29 11.67
CA ILE A 173 -2.18 11.61 12.81
C ILE A 173 -2.85 11.25 14.15
N ASN A 174 -4.14 11.57 14.31
CA ASN A 174 -4.89 11.21 15.49
C ASN A 174 -4.92 9.69 15.70
N LYS A 175 -5.11 8.88 14.64
CA LYS A 175 -5.00 7.42 14.75
C LYS A 175 -3.62 6.99 15.23
N LEU A 176 -2.55 7.58 14.69
CA LEU A 176 -1.19 7.26 15.14
C LEU A 176 -0.98 7.57 16.61
N ILE A 177 -1.50 8.71 17.09
CA ILE A 177 -1.47 9.09 18.51
C ILE A 177 -2.27 8.10 19.35
N THR A 178 -3.54 7.84 19.00
CA THR A 178 -4.42 6.92 19.74
C THR A 178 -3.84 5.53 19.88
N TYR A 179 -3.16 5.03 18.84
CA TYR A 179 -2.55 3.70 18.84
C TYR A 179 -1.10 3.67 19.32
N ASN A 180 -0.55 4.79 19.82
CA ASN A 180 0.87 4.91 20.21
C ASN A 180 1.82 4.41 19.11
N ARG A 181 1.55 4.75 17.86
CA ARG A 181 2.35 4.35 16.69
C ARG A 181 3.23 5.51 16.21
N PRO A 182 4.53 5.29 15.95
CA PRO A 182 5.40 6.33 15.39
C PRO A 182 4.99 6.77 13.98
N CYS A 183 4.66 5.82 13.11
CA CYS A 183 4.13 6.06 11.77
C CYS A 183 3.32 4.86 11.29
N ALA A 184 2.57 5.01 10.18
CA ALA A 184 1.71 3.95 9.65
C ALA A 184 2.48 2.72 9.12
N CYS A 185 3.77 2.90 8.80
CA CYS A 185 4.64 1.87 8.24
C CYS A 185 5.70 1.35 9.22
N PHE A 186 5.62 1.75 10.50
CA PHE A 186 6.69 1.49 11.46
C PHE A 186 6.95 -0.01 11.66
N GLU A 187 5.88 -0.78 11.84
CA GLU A 187 5.91 -2.24 12.03
C GLU A 187 5.90 -3.02 10.69
N ASN A 188 5.87 -2.33 9.55
CA ASN A 188 5.84 -2.99 8.26
C ASN A 188 7.26 -3.32 7.78
N MET A 189 7.40 -4.47 7.12
CA MET A 189 8.58 -4.83 6.37
C MET A 189 8.28 -4.65 4.87
N ALA A 190 9.06 -3.80 4.20
CA ALA A 190 8.96 -3.60 2.76
C ALA A 190 10.16 -4.26 2.08
N ILE A 191 9.89 -5.10 1.08
CA ILE A 191 10.92 -5.75 0.27
C ILE A 191 10.76 -5.24 -1.16
N SER A 192 11.84 -4.76 -1.77
CA SER A 192 11.84 -4.28 -3.15
C SER A 192 11.70 -5.44 -4.15
N TYR A 193 11.45 -5.10 -5.42
CA TYR A 193 11.33 -6.08 -6.50
C TYR A 193 12.61 -6.92 -6.71
N ASP A 194 13.76 -6.36 -6.34
CA ASP A 194 15.08 -6.98 -6.41
C ASP A 194 15.55 -7.52 -5.06
N GLY A 195 14.65 -7.72 -4.09
CA GLY A 195 14.97 -8.45 -2.85
C GLY A 195 15.66 -7.63 -1.76
N ARG A 196 15.74 -6.30 -1.85
CA ARG A 196 16.30 -5.46 -0.79
C ARG A 196 15.28 -5.20 0.31
N PHE A 197 15.72 -5.31 1.56
CA PHE A 197 14.92 -4.94 2.73
C PHE A 197 14.93 -3.42 2.92
N MET A 198 13.80 -2.78 2.64
CA MET A 198 13.65 -1.32 2.62
C MET A 198 13.36 -0.74 4.01
N GLN A 199 13.81 0.50 4.25
CA GLN A 199 13.39 1.27 5.43
C GLN A 199 11.87 1.51 5.44
N CYS A 200 11.29 1.83 4.29
CA CYS A 200 9.86 2.01 4.07
C CYS A 200 9.55 1.79 2.58
N SER A 201 8.30 1.47 2.24
CA SER A 201 7.87 1.36 0.84
C SER A 201 7.85 2.70 0.09
N ASP A 202 7.84 3.82 0.81
CA ASP A 202 7.69 5.16 0.24
C ASP A 202 9.00 5.97 0.19
N VAL A 203 10.12 5.39 0.65
CA VAL A 203 11.44 6.03 0.60
C VAL A 203 12.25 5.48 -0.56
N ALA A 204 13.32 6.20 -0.93
CA ALA A 204 14.16 5.84 -2.05
C ALA A 204 14.99 4.56 -1.79
N TYR A 205 15.39 3.86 -2.85
CA TYR A 205 16.00 2.52 -2.78
C TYR A 205 17.35 2.49 -2.05
N GLU A 206 18.08 3.59 -2.03
CA GLU A 206 19.32 3.76 -1.25
C GLU A 206 19.11 3.59 0.25
N HIS A 207 17.89 3.78 0.76
CA HIS A 207 17.53 3.59 2.15
C HIS A 207 17.05 2.15 2.41
N ASN A 208 17.99 1.21 2.36
CA ASN A 208 17.76 -0.21 2.57
C ASN A 208 18.77 -0.83 3.56
N TRP A 209 18.49 -2.06 3.97
CA TRP A 209 19.20 -2.82 4.98
C TRP A 209 19.95 -4.04 4.41
N GLY A 210 20.14 -4.08 3.08
CA GLY A 210 20.76 -5.18 2.34
C GLY A 210 19.77 -6.09 1.61
N HIS A 211 20.30 -7.02 0.81
CA HIS A 211 19.52 -8.02 0.09
C HIS A 211 19.13 -9.17 1.02
N VAL A 212 17.86 -9.62 0.98
CA VAL A 212 17.32 -10.58 1.96
C VAL A 212 18.01 -11.95 1.96
N GLU A 213 18.67 -12.32 0.86
CA GLU A 213 19.44 -13.57 0.76
C GLU A 213 20.87 -13.46 1.31
N GLU A 214 21.32 -12.24 1.63
CA GLU A 214 22.70 -11.93 2.06
C GLU A 214 22.78 -11.42 3.50
N ILE A 215 21.63 -11.20 4.15
CA ILE A 215 21.54 -10.61 5.49
C ILE A 215 20.89 -11.57 6.48
N ASP A 216 21.22 -11.43 7.77
CA ASP A 216 20.36 -11.91 8.84
C ASP A 216 19.15 -10.97 8.96
N ILE A 217 17.99 -11.43 8.51
CA ILE A 217 16.77 -10.63 8.48
C ILE A 217 16.33 -10.18 9.88
N MET A 218 16.57 -10.97 10.92
CA MET A 218 16.18 -10.63 12.28
C MET A 218 17.09 -9.55 12.87
N GLU A 219 18.40 -9.66 12.62
CA GLU A 219 19.36 -8.61 12.98
C GLU A 219 18.98 -7.29 12.31
N LYS A 220 18.65 -7.31 11.00
CA LYS A 220 18.27 -6.09 10.27
C LYS A 220 16.93 -5.54 10.71
N ILE A 221 15.95 -6.38 11.06
CA ILE A 221 14.68 -5.91 11.64
C ILE A 221 14.95 -5.18 12.95
N ALA A 222 15.76 -5.75 13.85
CA ALA A 222 16.11 -5.12 15.12
C ALA A 222 16.81 -3.77 14.91
N LYS A 223 17.83 -3.73 14.04
CA LYS A 223 18.54 -2.48 13.69
C LYS A 223 17.62 -1.43 13.08
N ARG A 224 16.70 -1.83 12.20
CA ARG A 224 15.70 -0.93 11.61
C ARG A 224 14.78 -0.32 12.67
N LEU A 225 14.33 -1.13 13.63
CA LEU A 225 13.47 -0.68 14.71
C LEU A 225 14.20 0.25 15.69
N ASP A 226 15.47 -0.06 16.00
CA ASP A 226 16.34 0.76 16.86
C ASP A 226 16.61 2.14 16.27
N VAL A 227 17.00 2.21 14.99
CA VAL A 227 17.14 3.49 14.27
C VAL A 227 15.80 4.20 14.16
N GLY A 228 14.73 3.43 13.93
CA GLY A 228 13.36 3.91 13.89
C GLY A 228 13.15 5.09 12.93
N LEU A 229 12.55 6.18 13.42
CA LEU A 229 12.30 7.39 12.63
C LEU A 229 13.48 8.38 12.62
N ASN A 230 14.62 8.04 13.23
CA ASN A 230 15.87 8.81 13.09
C ASN A 230 16.58 8.56 11.76
N HIS A 231 16.19 7.52 11.01
CA HIS A 231 16.74 7.21 9.70
C HIS A 231 16.62 8.40 8.73
N GLU A 232 17.63 8.66 7.90
CA GLU A 232 17.64 9.79 6.94
C GLU A 232 16.37 9.82 6.09
N GLY A 233 16.04 8.72 5.39
CA GLY A 233 14.80 8.60 4.60
C GLY A 233 13.48 8.89 5.33
N CYS A 234 13.46 8.97 6.67
CA CYS A 234 12.28 9.29 7.46
C CYS A 234 12.16 10.79 7.80
N LYS A 235 13.22 11.61 7.64
CA LYS A 235 13.24 13.00 8.13
C LYS A 235 12.20 13.87 7.43
N GLY A 236 12.07 13.77 6.11
CA GLY A 236 11.08 14.52 5.31
C GLY A 236 9.67 13.94 5.25
N CYS A 237 9.38 12.80 5.91
CA CYS A 237 8.04 12.21 5.88
C CYS A 237 7.03 13.06 6.67
N THR A 238 5.87 13.38 6.08
CA THR A 238 4.81 14.18 6.72
C THR A 238 3.74 13.34 7.44
N GLN A 239 3.89 12.02 7.51
CA GLN A 239 2.94 11.09 8.12
C GLN A 239 3.49 10.44 9.40
N LYS A 240 4.12 11.26 10.24
CA LYS A 240 4.69 10.84 11.53
C LYS A 240 3.81 11.35 12.68
N ASN A 241 3.66 10.53 13.71
CA ASN A 241 3.13 10.99 14.98
C ASN A 241 4.02 12.11 15.52
N PRO A 242 3.52 13.32 15.85
CA PRO A 242 4.35 14.42 16.32
C PRO A 242 5.11 14.09 17.63
N HIS A 243 4.58 13.18 18.44
CA HIS A 243 5.16 12.72 19.72
C HIS A 243 5.97 11.43 19.58
N TRP A 244 6.38 11.07 18.35
CA TRP A 244 6.96 9.76 18.10
C TRP A 244 8.21 9.47 18.95
N ARG A 245 9.03 10.47 19.29
CA ARG A 245 10.25 10.30 20.09
C ARG A 245 9.96 9.78 21.49
N GLU A 246 8.91 10.29 22.11
CA GLU A 246 8.44 9.88 23.44
C GLU A 246 7.99 8.41 23.47
N LEU A 247 7.72 7.80 22.31
CA LEU A 247 7.36 6.39 22.19
C LEU A 247 8.56 5.45 22.24
N PHE A 248 9.78 5.95 22.00
CA PHE A 248 11.02 5.17 22.05
C PHE A 248 11.75 5.28 23.39
N GLU A 249 11.36 6.25 24.23
CA GLU A 249 11.94 6.49 25.56
C GLU A 249 11.22 5.74 26.69
N ARG A 250 10.19 4.94 26.35
CA ARG A 250 9.40 4.11 27.28
C ARG A 250 9.87 2.67 27.26
#